data_AF-A0A969L8H6-F1
#
_entry.id   AF-A0A969L8H6-F1
#
_cell.length_a   1.000
_cell.length_b   1.000
_cell.length_c   1.000
_cell.angle_alpha   90.00
_cell.angle_beta   90.00
_cell.angle_gamma   90.00
#
_symmetry.space_group_name_H-M   'P 1'
#
loop_
_entity.id
_entity.type
_entity.pdbx_description
1 polymer ?
#
loop_
_entity_poly.entity_id
_entity_poly.type
_entity_poly.pdbx_seq_one_letter_code
_entity_poly.pdbx_strand_id
1 'polypeptide(L)'
;MQEIDGEFVLKAGSLVRGNETATCPQGVRQQRESARQDGALAPDGANFRVTRDLTFSSPSGAGAFVYGGSVNGRLYWKIFGTHTSYADWREAQLGSTPTGAA
;
A
#
# COMPACT_ATOMS: atom_id res chain seq x y z
N MET A 1 -0.91 0.23 6.04
CA MET A 1 -2.04 -0.10 5.15
C MET A 1 -2.92 -1.16 5.82
N GLN A 2 -4.18 -1.32 5.40
CA GLN A 2 -5.11 -2.33 5.93
C GLN A 2 -5.86 -3.02 4.77
N GLU A 3 -6.14 -4.31 4.89
CA GLU A 3 -7.06 -5.02 3.98
C GLU A 3 -8.44 -5.16 4.65
N ILE A 4 -9.51 -4.87 3.91
CA ILE A 4 -10.91 -4.96 4.36
C ILE A 4 -11.70 -5.60 3.22
N ASP A 5 -12.27 -6.78 3.44
CA ASP A 5 -13.10 -7.51 2.45
C ASP A 5 -12.46 -7.69 1.06
N GLY A 6 -11.13 -7.83 1.01
CA GLY A 6 -10.36 -7.98 -0.24
C GLY A 6 -9.98 -6.64 -0.91
N GLU A 7 -10.39 -5.52 -0.34
CA GLU A 7 -9.93 -4.18 -0.71
C GLU A 7 -8.75 -3.74 0.15
N PHE A 8 -7.86 -2.96 -0.44
CA PHE A 8 -6.65 -2.49 0.22
C PHE A 8 -6.74 -1.00 0.50
N VAL A 9 -6.83 -0.63 1.78
CA VAL A 9 -7.00 0.73 2.25
C VAL A 9 -5.70 1.32 2.79
N LEU A 10 -5.20 2.35 2.12
CA LEU A 10 -4.10 3.19 2.58
C LEU A 10 -4.65 4.31 3.45
N LYS A 11 -4.43 4.20 4.76
CA LYS A 11 -4.96 5.13 5.76
C LYS A 11 -4.40 6.55 5.61
N ALA A 12 -5.24 7.54 5.92
CA ALA A 12 -4.80 8.91 6.15
C ALA A 12 -3.64 8.97 7.16
N GLY A 13 -2.69 9.88 6.92
CA GLY A 13 -1.44 9.99 7.66
C GLY A 13 -0.34 9.02 7.20
N SER A 14 -0.63 8.07 6.29
CA SER A 14 0.40 7.21 5.71
C SER A 14 1.38 8.02 4.86
N LEU A 15 2.62 7.55 4.81
CA LEU A 15 3.66 8.13 3.96
C LEU A 15 3.77 7.38 2.64
N VAL A 16 3.96 8.15 1.57
CA VAL A 16 4.17 7.69 0.21
C VAL A 16 5.48 8.26 -0.28
N ARG A 17 6.33 7.43 -0.89
CA ARG A 17 7.66 7.87 -1.35
C ARG A 17 7.50 9.03 -2.34
N GLY A 18 8.31 10.07 -2.19
CA GLY A 18 8.29 11.23 -3.11
C GLY A 18 8.70 10.85 -4.53
N ASN A 19 9.82 10.13 -4.63
CA ASN A 19 10.41 9.75 -5.92
C ASN A 19 9.72 8.54 -6.53
N GLU A 20 9.64 8.56 -7.86
CA GLU A 20 9.21 7.43 -8.69
C GLU A 20 10.43 6.77 -9.36
N THR A 21 10.44 5.45 -9.47
CA THR A 21 11.45 4.69 -10.20
C THR A 21 11.07 4.57 -11.68
N ALA A 22 12.05 4.26 -12.53
CA ALA A 22 11.80 3.98 -13.95
C ALA A 22 10.80 2.84 -14.16
N THR A 23 10.74 1.89 -13.22
CA THR A 23 9.83 0.73 -13.24
C THR A 23 8.41 1.04 -12.78
N CYS A 24 8.09 2.29 -12.40
CA CYS A 24 6.75 2.66 -11.96
C CYS A 24 5.74 2.54 -13.11
N PRO A 25 4.68 1.71 -12.97
CA PRO A 25 3.65 1.57 -13.99
C PRO A 25 2.98 2.91 -14.30
N GLN A 26 2.69 3.17 -15.57
CA GLN A 26 2.09 4.44 -16.00
C GLN A 26 0.75 4.72 -15.30
N GLY A 27 -0.08 3.70 -15.08
CA GLY A 27 -1.35 3.85 -14.35
C GLY A 27 -1.16 4.33 -12.91
N VAL A 28 -0.09 3.87 -12.25
CA VAL A 28 0.24 4.27 -10.87
C VAL A 28 0.76 5.70 -10.83
N ARG A 29 1.56 6.12 -11.81
CA ARG A 29 2.02 7.51 -11.95
C ARG A 29 0.83 8.45 -12.10
N GLN A 30 -0.12 8.11 -12.98
CA GLN A 30 -1.34 8.89 -13.16
C GLN A 30 -2.18 8.94 -11.88
N GLN A 31 -2.36 7.81 -11.18
CA GLN A 31 -3.06 7.80 -9.89
C GLN A 31 -2.38 8.72 -8.86
N ARG A 32 -1.04 8.70 -8.78
CA ARG A 32 -0.28 9.58 -7.86
C ARG A 32 -0.44 11.05 -8.24
N GLU A 33 -0.44 11.36 -9.53
CA GLU A 33 -0.67 12.71 -10.03
C GLU A 33 -2.10 13.19 -9.72
N SER A 34 -3.13 12.40 -10.04
CA SER A 34 -4.52 12.71 -9.70
C SER A 34 -4.70 12.89 -8.19
N ALA A 35 -4.06 12.03 -7.38
CA ALA A 35 -4.11 12.13 -5.93
C ALA A 35 -3.39 13.39 -5.39
N ARG A 36 -2.41 13.95 -6.10
CA ARG A 36 -1.83 15.25 -5.74
C ARG A 36 -2.76 16.40 -6.12
N GLN A 37 -3.37 16.31 -7.30
CA GLN A 37 -4.26 17.36 -7.81
C GLN A 37 -5.56 17.47 -6.99
N ASP A 38 -6.11 16.35 -6.53
CA ASP A 38 -7.33 16.31 -5.71
C ASP A 38 -7.06 16.53 -4.20
N GLY A 39 -5.79 16.67 -3.81
CA GLY A 39 -5.36 16.89 -2.43
C GLY A 39 -5.27 15.64 -1.56
N ALA A 40 -5.46 14.43 -2.10
CA ALA A 40 -5.28 13.17 -1.38
C ALA A 40 -3.82 12.88 -0.98
N LEU A 41 -2.85 13.47 -1.70
CA LEU A 41 -1.42 13.47 -1.40
C LEU A 41 -0.93 14.89 -1.20
N ALA A 42 -0.50 15.21 0.02
CA ALA A 42 0.16 16.47 0.35
C ALA A 42 1.69 16.28 0.43
N PRO A 43 2.50 17.26 0.02
CA PRO A 43 3.95 17.21 0.25
C PRO A 43 4.29 17.09 1.75
N ASP A 44 5.21 16.19 2.10
CA ASP A 44 5.72 15.97 3.46
C ASP A 44 7.24 15.73 3.39
N GLY A 45 8.01 16.82 3.24
CA GLY A 45 9.46 16.78 3.04
C GLY A 45 9.86 16.06 1.76
N ALA A 46 10.63 14.97 1.88
CA ALA A 46 11.05 14.14 0.74
C ALA A 46 9.98 13.11 0.30
N ASN A 47 8.85 13.07 1.01
CA ASN A 47 7.75 12.14 0.77
C ASN A 47 6.44 12.90 0.55
N PHE A 48 5.37 12.16 0.32
CA PHE A 48 4.00 12.64 0.38
C PHE A 48 3.29 12.02 1.58
N ARG A 49 2.38 12.78 2.17
CA ARG A 49 1.46 12.31 3.19
C ARG A 49 0.08 12.15 2.59
N VAL A 50 -0.53 11.00 2.86
CA VAL A 50 -1.90 10.70 2.50
C VAL A 50 -2.82 11.51 3.41
N THR A 51 -3.72 12.30 2.85
CA THR A 51 -4.62 13.18 3.63
C THR A 51 -5.97 12.52 3.93
N ARG A 52 -6.38 11.54 3.12
CA ARG A 52 -7.63 10.77 3.25
C ARG A 52 -7.40 9.31 2.90
N ASP A 53 -8.25 8.42 3.41
CA ASP A 53 -8.17 6.99 3.11
C ASP A 53 -8.28 6.75 1.59
N LEU A 54 -7.35 5.97 1.03
CA LEU A 54 -7.32 5.60 -0.39
C LEU A 54 -7.51 4.09 -0.54
N THR A 55 -8.47 3.68 -1.36
CA THR A 55 -8.79 2.26 -1.58
C THR A 55 -8.23 1.78 -2.91
N PHE A 56 -7.69 0.56 -2.91
CA PHE A 56 -7.11 -0.09 -4.07
C PHE A 56 -7.69 -1.50 -4.21
N SER A 57 -7.99 -1.89 -5.45
CA SER A 57 -8.52 -3.22 -5.78
C SER A 57 -7.46 -4.33 -5.82
N SER A 58 -6.18 -4.00 -5.64
CA SER A 58 -5.10 -4.98 -5.64
C SER A 58 -3.89 -4.56 -4.78
N PRO A 59 -3.16 -5.54 -4.23
CA PRO A 59 -2.01 -5.25 -3.39
C PRO A 59 -0.77 -4.84 -4.20
N SER A 60 -0.69 -5.20 -5.47
CA SER A 60 0.40 -4.72 -6.32
C SER A 60 0.20 -3.23 -6.66
N GLY A 61 -1.04 -2.80 -6.94
CA GLY A 61 -1.37 -1.42 -7.27
C GLY A 61 -1.06 -0.46 -6.12
N ALA A 62 -1.53 -0.76 -4.92
CA ALA A 62 -1.23 0.06 -3.75
C ALA A 62 0.26 0.08 -3.39
N GLY A 63 1.00 -1.01 -3.66
CA GLY A 63 2.43 -1.06 -3.39
C GLY A 63 3.23 -0.21 -4.31
N ALA A 64 2.90 -0.29 -5.59
CA ALA A 64 3.48 0.59 -6.56
C ALA A 64 3.13 2.05 -6.26
N PHE A 65 1.91 2.33 -5.77
CA PHE A 65 1.51 3.68 -5.37
C PHE A 65 2.35 4.22 -4.21
N VAL A 66 2.51 3.46 -3.13
CA VAL A 66 3.28 3.87 -1.94
C VAL A 66 4.78 3.98 -2.25
N TYR A 67 5.33 3.01 -2.98
CA TYR A 67 6.76 2.95 -3.28
C TYR A 67 7.20 3.85 -4.45
N GLY A 68 6.27 4.16 -5.37
CA GLY A 68 6.58 4.87 -6.60
C GLY A 68 7.28 3.99 -7.65
N GLY A 69 7.05 2.69 -7.67
CA GLY A 69 7.77 1.76 -8.56
C GLY A 69 7.11 0.39 -8.64
N SER A 70 7.36 -0.40 -9.69
CA SER A 70 6.90 -1.79 -9.68
C SER A 70 7.61 -2.53 -8.54
N VAL A 71 6.82 -2.98 -7.56
CA VAL A 71 7.30 -3.74 -6.40
C VAL A 71 6.41 -4.94 -6.18
N ASN A 72 7.01 -6.02 -5.67
CA ASN A 72 6.27 -7.10 -5.05
C ASN A 72 5.67 -6.56 -3.74
N GLY A 73 4.48 -5.95 -3.82
CA GLY A 73 3.81 -5.24 -2.71
C GLY A 73 3.79 -6.04 -1.41
N ARG A 74 3.71 -7.37 -1.52
CA ARG A 74 3.82 -8.33 -0.40
C ARG A 74 5.00 -8.05 0.55
N LEU A 75 6.20 -7.75 0.07
CA LEU A 75 7.39 -7.63 0.91
C LEU A 75 7.63 -6.23 1.48
N TYR A 76 7.08 -5.19 0.84
CA TYR A 76 7.40 -3.80 1.16
C TYR A 76 6.31 -3.06 1.93
N TRP A 77 5.13 -3.66 2.02
CA TRP A 77 4.01 -3.11 2.76
C TRP A 77 4.17 -3.38 4.23
N LYS A 78 4.10 -2.35 5.06
CA LYS A 78 3.94 -2.53 6.52
C LYS A 78 2.48 -2.37 6.91
N ILE A 79 1.99 -3.28 7.74
CA ILE A 79 0.64 -3.18 8.31
C ILE A 79 0.62 -1.97 9.25
N PHE A 80 -0.47 -1.21 9.20
CA PHE A 80 -0.61 -0.01 10.03
C PHE A 80 -0.53 -0.39 11.51
N GLY A 81 0.29 0.34 12.28
CA GLY A 81 0.52 0.04 13.70
C GLY A 81 1.50 -1.09 13.99
N THR A 82 2.13 -1.69 12.97
CA THR A 82 3.15 -2.75 13.16
C THR A 82 4.40 -2.51 12.30
N HIS A 83 5.47 -3.28 12.57
CA HIS A 83 6.64 -3.40 11.69
C HIS A 83 6.57 -4.61 10.75
N THR A 84 5.47 -5.36 10.78
CA THR A 84 5.28 -6.61 10.03
C THR A 84 4.97 -6.31 8.57
N SER A 85 5.61 -7.05 7.65
CA SER A 85 5.28 -6.92 6.24
C SER A 85 3.91 -7.53 5.93
N TYR A 86 3.25 -7.10 4.84
CA TYR A 86 1.99 -7.71 4.42
C TYR A 86 2.16 -9.20 4.07
N ALA A 87 3.31 -9.61 3.52
CA ALA A 87 3.65 -11.00 3.28
C ALA A 87 3.61 -11.80 4.59
N ASP A 88 4.38 -11.34 5.59
CA ASP A 88 4.48 -12.02 6.88
C ASP A 88 3.11 -12.07 7.58
N TRP A 89 2.33 -10.99 7.50
CA TRP A 89 0.98 -10.94 8.07
C TRP A 89 0.03 -11.92 7.39
N ARG A 90 0.07 -12.01 6.05
CA ARG A 90 -0.79 -12.92 5.27
C ARG A 90 -0.40 -14.39 5.49
N GLU A 91 0.90 -14.67 5.58
CA GLU A 91 1.41 -16.01 5.90
C GLU A 91 1.04 -16.43 7.33
N ALA A 92 1.10 -15.52 8.31
CA ALA A 92 0.66 -15.79 9.68
C ALA A 92 -0.85 -16.10 9.76
N GLN A 93 -1.68 -15.45 8.94
CA GLN A 93 -3.10 -15.79 8.83
C GLN A 93 -3.35 -17.15 8.16
N LEU A 94 -2.57 -17.50 7.14
CA LEU A 94 -2.67 -18.80 6.45
C LEU A 94 -2.12 -19.97 7.30
N GLY A 95 -1.17 -19.69 8.20
CA GLY A 95 -0.66 -20.64 9.20
C GLY A 95 -1.66 -20.99 10.30
N SER A 96 -2.83 -20.34 10.34
CA SER A 96 -3.95 -20.68 11.22
C SER A 96 -5.03 -21.42 10.44
N THR A 97 -4.67 -22.52 9.79
CA THR A 97 -5.69 -23.53 9.47
C THR A 97 -5.86 -24.35 10.76
N PRO A 98 -7.03 -24.39 11.42
CA PRO A 98 -7.24 -25.43 12.41
C PRO A 98 -7.16 -26.74 11.63
N THR A 99 -6.12 -27.52 11.89
CA THR A 99 -6.11 -28.95 11.58
C THR A 99 -7.30 -29.55 12.32
N GLY A 100 -8.45 -29.57 11.64
CA GLY A 100 -9.62 -30.31 12.05
C GLY A 100 -9.29 -31.78 11.87
N ALA A 101 -8.92 -32.41 12.98
CA ALA A 101 -8.93 -33.85 13.14
C ALA A 101 -10.36 -34.38 12.94
N ALA A 102 -10.49 -35.45 12.15
CA ALA A 102 -11.52 -36.47 12.27
C ALA A 102 -10.98 -37.77 11.68
#